data_AF-A0A2G8LJG6-F1
#
_entry.id   AF-A0A2G8LJG6-F1
#
_cell.length_a   1.000
_cell.length_b   1.000
_cell.length_c   1.000
_cell.angle_alpha   90.00
_cell.angle_beta   90.00
_cell.angle_gamma   90.00
#
_symmetry.space_group_name_H-M   'P 1'
#
loop_
_entity.id
_entity.type
_entity.pdbx_description
1 polymer ?
#
loop_
_entity_poly.entity_id
_entity_poly.type
_entity_poly.pdbx_seq_one_letter_code
_entity_poly.pdbx_strand_id
1 'polypeptide(L)'
;MRNTLVEGLMKYYEKFCFIKPLPWGEPIPIHALYTTCKCTFTNATGDVSHHDSDFLSTPEFNFDYHRVFIIADLGFGKTTYTQHLVSDWISKMKPTKTDKKHKISEPILIYIHLKEVDPSMILSELVKDMMPVGIDLTVDDIVEIFMNFEFKVLLDGLDELSMSTISTHTSPENPTNDKEERVNLLQEEGENDANLTVENLLEIQ
;
A
#
# COMPACT_ATOMS: atom_id res chain seq x y z
N MET A 1 12.16 -18.51 2.13
CA MET A 1 12.26 -17.27 1.34
C MET A 1 11.09 -16.33 1.65
N ARG A 2 9.83 -16.64 1.28
CA ARG A 2 8.66 -15.80 1.69
C ARG A 2 8.62 -15.45 3.18
N ASN A 3 8.73 -16.46 4.06
CA ASN A 3 8.67 -16.22 5.50
C ASN A 3 9.79 -15.30 5.99
N THR A 4 10.99 -15.43 5.43
CA THR A 4 12.14 -14.56 5.72
C THR A 4 11.85 -13.11 5.33
N LEU A 5 11.24 -12.89 4.15
CA LEU A 5 10.83 -11.56 3.71
C LEU A 5 9.77 -10.98 4.64
N VAL A 6 8.72 -11.76 4.95
CA VAL A 6 7.64 -11.34 5.86
C VAL A 6 8.20 -10.99 7.24
N GLU A 7 9.08 -11.80 7.81
CA GLU A 7 9.75 -11.50 9.07
C GLU A 7 10.59 -10.21 9.01
N GLY A 8 11.30 -9.99 7.89
CA GLY A 8 12.05 -8.76 7.65
C GLY A 8 11.15 -7.52 7.60
N LEU A 9 10.07 -7.59 6.82
CA LEU A 9 9.07 -6.52 6.70
C LEU A 9 8.37 -6.25 8.03
N MET A 10 7.95 -7.29 8.76
CA MET A 10 7.34 -7.13 10.08
C MET A 10 8.27 -6.37 11.04
N LYS A 11 9.55 -6.72 11.09
CA LYS A 11 10.55 -6.02 11.90
C LYS A 11 10.74 -4.57 11.45
N TYR A 12 10.85 -4.33 10.15
CA TYR A 12 10.99 -2.97 9.61
C TYR A 12 9.77 -2.10 9.95
N TYR A 13 8.58 -2.68 9.96
CA TYR A 13 7.32 -1.99 10.19
C TYR A 13 6.97 -1.77 11.66
N GLU A 14 7.68 -2.35 12.64
CA GLU A 14 7.38 -2.15 14.06
C GLU A 14 7.35 -0.67 14.46
N LYS A 15 8.15 0.16 13.78
CA LYS A 15 8.18 1.62 13.99
C LYS A 15 6.85 2.31 13.67
N PHE A 16 6.04 1.74 12.79
CA PHE A 16 4.75 2.30 12.37
C PHE A 16 3.58 1.89 13.28
N CYS A 17 3.80 0.97 14.22
CA CYS A 17 2.78 0.58 15.19
C CYS A 17 2.54 1.65 16.28
N PHE A 18 3.26 2.76 16.24
CA PHE A 18 3.22 3.81 17.24
C PHE A 18 3.14 5.18 16.58
N ILE A 19 2.35 6.07 17.20
CA ILE A 19 2.29 7.48 16.83
C ILE A 19 2.98 8.29 17.91
N LYS A 20 3.74 9.29 17.48
CA LYS A 20 4.34 10.29 18.37
C LYS A 20 3.73 11.66 18.04
N PRO A 21 2.59 12.04 18.66
CA PRO A 21 1.88 13.29 18.32
C PRO A 21 2.75 14.53 18.55
N LEU A 22 3.69 14.44 19.49
CA LEU A 22 4.67 15.47 19.81
C LEU A 22 6.08 14.90 19.74
N PRO A 23 7.09 15.63 19.21
CA PRO A 23 8.46 15.14 19.10
C PRO A 23 9.10 14.70 20.42
N TRP A 24 8.62 15.22 21.55
CA TRP A 24 9.08 14.89 22.91
C TRP A 24 8.11 14.02 23.72
N GLY A 25 6.96 13.63 23.16
CA GLY A 25 5.98 12.79 23.84
C GLY A 25 6.36 11.31 23.89
N GLU A 26 5.67 10.53 24.72
CA GLU A 26 5.78 9.07 24.68
C GLU A 26 5.13 8.51 23.40
N PRO A 27 5.70 7.48 22.77
CA PRO A 27 5.04 6.79 21.66
C PRO A 27 3.74 6.15 22.14
N ILE A 28 2.65 6.41 21.42
CA ILE A 28 1.33 5.85 21.73
C ILE A 28 1.05 4.73 20.73
N PRO A 29 0.72 3.51 21.18
CA PRO A 29 0.36 2.42 20.28
C PRO A 29 -0.84 2.79 19.43
N ILE A 30 -0.79 2.48 18.14
CA ILE A 30 -1.82 2.94 17.20
C ILE A 30 -3.20 2.36 17.50
N HIS A 31 -3.26 1.12 17.98
CA HIS A 31 -4.51 0.47 18.38
C HIS A 31 -5.20 1.16 19.57
N ALA A 32 -4.48 1.97 20.36
CA ALA A 32 -5.05 2.75 21.44
C ALA A 32 -5.63 4.10 20.98
N LEU A 33 -5.25 4.57 19.79
CA LEU A 33 -5.66 5.86 19.23
C LEU A 33 -6.64 5.72 18.06
N TYR A 34 -6.48 4.68 17.25
CA TYR A 34 -7.28 4.49 16.06
C TYR A 34 -8.74 4.26 16.45
N THR A 35 -9.61 5.03 15.81
CA THR A 35 -11.05 4.84 15.84
C THR A 35 -11.53 4.74 14.41
N THR A 36 -12.37 3.75 14.14
CA THR A 36 -12.99 3.56 12.83
C THR A 36 -13.69 4.84 12.36
N CYS A 37 -13.41 5.24 11.13
CA CYS A 37 -13.98 6.42 10.51
C CYS A 37 -15.10 6.03 9.54
N LYS A 38 -16.06 6.93 9.32
CA LYS A 38 -17.01 6.77 8.21
C LYS A 38 -16.34 7.21 6.91
N CYS A 39 -16.41 6.38 5.89
CA CYS A 39 -15.92 6.67 4.55
C CYS A 39 -17.05 6.64 3.52
N THR A 40 -16.92 7.50 2.52
CA THR A 40 -17.73 7.47 1.31
C THR A 40 -16.88 6.81 0.24
N PHE A 41 -17.40 5.73 -0.34
CA PHE A 41 -16.76 5.02 -1.43
C PHE A 41 -17.44 5.39 -2.73
N THR A 42 -16.64 5.59 -3.79
CA THR A 42 -17.11 5.81 -5.15
C THR A 42 -16.34 4.88 -6.06
N ASN A 43 -17.04 3.96 -6.72
CA ASN A 43 -16.42 3.02 -7.66
C ASN A 43 -16.19 3.68 -9.03
N ALA A 44 -15.58 2.94 -9.95
CA ALA A 44 -15.30 3.43 -11.31
C ALA A 44 -16.56 3.76 -12.13
N THR A 45 -17.71 3.14 -11.83
CA THR A 45 -19.00 3.44 -12.47
C THR A 45 -19.70 4.66 -11.89
N GLY A 46 -19.17 5.23 -10.80
CA GLY A 46 -19.71 6.41 -10.12
C GLY A 46 -20.76 6.08 -9.05
N ASP A 47 -20.96 4.80 -8.72
CA ASP A 47 -21.86 4.41 -7.63
C ASP A 47 -21.25 4.78 -6.30
N VAL A 48 -22.08 5.35 -5.43
CA VAL A 48 -21.68 5.85 -4.12
C VAL A 48 -22.25 4.96 -3.02
N SER A 49 -21.38 4.52 -2.12
CA SER A 49 -21.77 3.79 -0.91
C SER A 49 -21.09 4.34 0.33
N HIS A 50 -21.66 4.04 1.50
CA HIS A 50 -21.14 4.50 2.79
C HIS A 50 -20.73 3.31 3.63
N HIS A 51 -19.48 3.32 4.09
CA HIS A 51 -18.91 2.23 4.86
C HIS A 51 -18.12 2.78 6.05
N ASP A 52 -17.71 1.86 6.91
CA ASP A 52 -16.68 2.10 7.92
C ASP A 52 -15.30 1.87 7.29
N SER A 53 -14.28 2.60 7.74
CA SER A 53 -12.92 2.50 7.18
C SER A 53 -12.36 1.08 7.21
N ASP A 54 -12.74 0.29 8.21
CA ASP A 54 -12.32 -1.11 8.34
C ASP A 54 -12.88 -2.01 7.23
N PHE A 55 -13.98 -1.60 6.57
CA PHE A 55 -14.53 -2.30 5.39
C PHE A 55 -13.53 -2.37 4.24
N LEU A 56 -12.69 -1.34 4.09
CA LEU A 56 -11.67 -1.28 3.03
C LEU A 56 -10.57 -2.35 3.20
N SER A 57 -10.55 -3.03 4.34
CA SER A 57 -9.59 -4.11 4.65
C SER A 57 -10.21 -5.51 4.53
N THR A 58 -11.48 -5.62 4.19
CA THR A 58 -12.15 -6.94 4.14
C THR A 58 -11.82 -7.69 2.84
N PRO A 59 -11.84 -9.03 2.84
CA PRO A 59 -11.59 -9.82 1.64
C PRO A 59 -12.56 -9.47 0.49
N GLU A 60 -13.82 -9.19 0.81
CA GLU A 60 -14.85 -8.83 -0.17
C GLU A 60 -14.46 -7.56 -0.92
N PHE A 61 -14.00 -6.53 -0.20
CA PHE A 61 -13.55 -5.29 -0.83
C PHE A 61 -12.29 -5.49 -1.67
N ASN A 62 -11.33 -6.28 -1.18
CA ASN A 62 -10.07 -6.51 -1.89
C ASN A 62 -10.22 -7.37 -3.16
N PHE A 63 -11.26 -8.19 -3.25
CA PHE A 63 -11.51 -9.01 -4.44
C PHE A 63 -12.04 -8.18 -5.61
N ASP A 64 -12.90 -7.21 -5.32
CA ASP A 64 -13.58 -6.40 -6.34
C ASP A 64 -12.73 -5.20 -6.80
N TYR A 65 -11.74 -4.77 -6.01
CA TYR A 65 -10.98 -3.54 -6.26
C TYR A 65 -9.47 -3.73 -6.12
N HIS A 66 -8.78 -3.75 -7.26
CA HIS A 66 -7.31 -3.87 -7.32
C HIS A 66 -6.57 -2.55 -7.04
N ARG A 67 -7.25 -1.41 -7.18
CA ARG A 67 -6.68 -0.07 -6.92
C ARG A 67 -7.68 0.82 -6.21
N VAL A 68 -7.18 1.55 -5.21
CA VAL A 68 -8.00 2.37 -4.33
C VAL A 68 -7.26 3.67 -4.03
N PHE A 69 -7.93 4.79 -4.26
CA PHE A 69 -7.46 6.10 -3.84
C PHE A 69 -8.16 6.51 -2.55
N ILE A 70 -7.39 6.84 -1.52
CA ILE A 70 -7.91 7.31 -0.25
C ILE A 70 -7.73 8.82 -0.19
N ILE A 71 -8.85 9.54 -0.33
CA ILE A 71 -8.89 11.00 -0.35
C ILE A 71 -9.56 11.48 0.93
N ALA A 72 -8.90 12.42 1.62
CA ALA A 72 -9.46 13.12 2.76
C ALA A 72 -8.68 14.43 2.98
N ASP A 73 -9.30 15.41 3.63
CA ASP A 73 -8.63 16.67 3.93
C ASP A 73 -7.42 16.47 4.88
N LEU A 74 -6.56 17.49 4.95
CA LEU A 74 -5.44 17.49 5.88
C LEU A 74 -5.95 17.35 7.32
N GLY A 75 -5.33 16.44 8.08
CA GLY A 75 -5.70 16.21 9.49
C GLY A 75 -6.83 15.21 9.71
N PHE A 76 -7.46 14.66 8.67
CA PHE A 76 -8.48 13.59 8.81
C PHE A 76 -7.91 12.21 9.18
N GLY A 77 -6.59 12.10 9.37
CA GLY A 77 -5.96 10.88 9.87
C GLY A 77 -5.63 9.84 8.79
N LYS A 78 -5.42 10.22 7.53
CA LYS A 78 -4.96 9.29 6.47
C LYS A 78 -3.73 8.48 6.88
N THR A 79 -2.69 9.16 7.37
CA THR A 79 -1.46 8.52 7.89
C THR A 79 -1.73 7.63 9.11
N THR A 80 -2.66 8.02 9.98
CA THR A 80 -3.07 7.17 11.11
C THR A 80 -3.79 5.91 10.63
N TYR A 81 -4.61 6.03 9.59
CA TYR A 81 -5.27 4.89 8.97
C TYR A 81 -4.27 3.95 8.26
N THR A 82 -3.33 4.47 7.46
CA THR A 82 -2.30 3.64 6.80
C THR A 82 -1.42 2.90 7.81
N GLN A 83 -0.98 3.58 8.87
CA GLN A 83 -0.24 2.93 9.96
C GLN A 83 -1.08 1.90 10.72
N HIS A 84 -2.39 2.13 10.88
CA HIS A 84 -3.30 1.14 11.46
C HIS A 84 -3.35 -0.13 10.60
N LEU A 85 -3.46 0.00 9.27
CA LEU A 85 -3.41 -1.15 8.34
C LEU A 85 -2.11 -1.95 8.47
N VAL A 86 -0.98 -1.27 8.57
CA VAL A 86 0.33 -1.90 8.78
C VAL A 86 0.35 -2.67 10.10
N SER A 87 -0.12 -2.05 11.18
CA SER A 87 -0.19 -2.69 12.51
C SER A 87 -1.13 -3.91 12.53
N ASP A 88 -2.25 -3.84 11.82
CA ASP A 88 -3.21 -4.94 11.70
C ASP A 88 -2.60 -6.11 10.91
N TRP A 89 -1.94 -5.81 9.78
CA TRP A 89 -1.22 -6.80 8.98
C TRP A 89 -0.13 -7.52 9.80
N ILE A 90 0.68 -6.79 10.57
CA ILE A 90 1.68 -7.41 11.48
C ILE A 90 1.01 -8.35 12.47
N SER A 91 -0.14 -7.95 13.02
CA SER A 91 -0.87 -8.76 14.01
C SER A 91 -1.39 -10.06 13.40
N LYS A 92 -1.88 -10.01 12.15
CA LYS A 92 -2.32 -11.19 11.38
C LYS A 92 -1.16 -12.10 10.96
N MET A 93 0.02 -11.53 10.72
CA MET A 93 1.23 -12.27 10.34
C MET A 93 1.93 -12.96 11.53
N LYS A 94 1.66 -12.54 12.76
CA LYS A 94 2.24 -13.15 13.96
C LYS A 94 1.71 -14.58 14.17
N PRO A 95 2.58 -15.59 14.38
CA PRO A 95 2.12 -16.93 14.69
C PRO A 95 1.37 -16.96 16.01
N THR A 96 0.10 -17.41 16.02
CA THR A 96 -0.63 -17.64 17.27
C THR A 96 -0.22 -19.00 17.86
N LYS A 97 -0.21 -19.11 19.20
CA LYS A 97 0.17 -20.36 19.91
C LYS A 97 -0.75 -21.55 19.59
N THR A 98 -1.94 -21.29 19.06
CA THR A 98 -2.99 -22.27 18.72
C THR A 98 -2.92 -22.75 17.27
N ASP A 99 -2.30 -21.98 16.38
CA ASP A 99 -2.33 -22.24 14.94
C ASP A 99 -1.06 -22.93 14.44
N LYS A 100 -0.86 -24.20 14.81
CA LYS A 100 0.21 -25.03 14.20
C LYS A 100 -0.08 -25.44 12.75
N LYS A 101 -1.21 -25.03 12.15
CA LYS A 101 -1.65 -25.49 10.83
C LYS A 101 -2.28 -24.44 9.90
N HIS A 102 -2.52 -23.20 10.33
CA HIS A 102 -3.02 -22.19 9.40
C HIS A 102 -1.86 -21.59 8.59
N LYS A 103 -1.84 -21.95 7.31
CA LYS A 103 -1.05 -21.27 6.28
C LYS A 103 -1.44 -19.80 6.31
N ILE A 104 -0.49 -18.91 6.52
CA ILE A 104 -0.69 -17.46 6.39
C ILE A 104 -1.24 -17.19 4.98
N SER A 105 -2.54 -16.92 4.90
CA SER A 105 -3.27 -16.59 3.67
C SER A 105 -3.24 -15.10 3.34
N GLU A 106 -2.75 -14.27 4.25
CA GLU A 106 -2.64 -12.84 4.03
C GLU A 106 -1.58 -12.55 2.95
N PRO A 107 -1.86 -11.62 2.02
CA PRO A 107 -0.90 -11.16 1.03
C PRO A 107 0.25 -10.41 1.71
N ILE A 108 1.40 -10.37 1.05
CA ILE A 108 2.58 -9.64 1.54
C ILE A 108 2.30 -8.13 1.46
N LEU A 109 2.49 -7.37 2.53
CA LEU A 109 2.29 -5.92 2.52
C LEU A 109 3.61 -5.19 2.24
N ILE A 110 3.64 -4.39 1.19
CA ILE A 110 4.73 -3.47 0.87
C ILE A 110 4.23 -2.05 1.18
N TYR A 111 4.80 -1.41 2.20
CA TYR A 111 4.39 -0.09 2.66
C TYR A 111 5.46 0.94 2.32
N ILE A 112 5.09 1.93 1.52
CA ILE A 112 5.99 2.92 0.94
C ILE A 112 5.53 4.31 1.34
N HIS A 113 6.39 5.04 2.04
CA HIS A 113 6.25 6.48 2.21
C HIS A 113 6.86 7.19 1.00
N LEU A 114 6.01 7.77 0.16
CA LEU A 114 6.41 8.34 -1.13
C LEU A 114 7.43 9.49 -0.99
N LYS A 115 7.40 10.24 0.11
CA LYS A 115 8.40 11.29 0.42
C LYS A 115 9.83 10.76 0.64
N GLU A 116 10.00 9.47 0.92
CA GLU A 116 11.27 8.87 1.33
C GLU A 116 11.92 8.04 0.21
N VAL A 117 11.29 7.97 -0.97
CA VAL A 117 11.71 7.09 -2.06
C VAL A 117 11.88 7.85 -3.38
N ASP A 118 12.80 7.37 -4.20
CA ASP A 118 12.91 7.76 -5.61
C ASP A 118 11.88 6.96 -6.42
N PRO A 119 10.95 7.62 -7.14
CA PRO A 119 9.94 6.93 -7.94
C PRO A 119 10.52 6.04 -9.05
N SER A 120 11.73 6.34 -9.54
CA SER A 120 12.43 5.52 -10.54
C SER A 120 13.03 4.22 -9.98
N MET A 121 13.01 4.03 -8.66
CA MET A 121 13.58 2.85 -8.01
C MET A 121 12.75 1.59 -8.31
N ILE A 122 13.42 0.48 -8.57
CA ILE A 122 12.79 -0.83 -8.75
C ILE A 122 12.26 -1.32 -7.40
N LEU A 123 11.03 -1.85 -7.38
CA LEU A 123 10.35 -2.26 -6.14
C LEU A 123 11.11 -3.33 -5.36
N SER A 124 11.75 -4.28 -6.04
CA SER A 124 12.55 -5.35 -5.41
C SER A 124 13.80 -4.81 -4.73
N GLU A 125 14.47 -3.82 -5.33
CA GLU A 125 15.60 -3.11 -4.74
C GLU A 125 15.15 -2.26 -3.54
N LEU A 126 14.03 -1.56 -3.67
CA LEU A 126 13.45 -0.79 -2.57
C LEU A 126 13.13 -1.70 -1.37
N VAL A 127 12.51 -2.85 -1.61
CA VAL A 127 12.21 -3.82 -0.55
C VAL A 127 13.48 -4.43 0.03
N LYS A 128 14.53 -4.60 -0.77
CA LYS A 128 15.85 -5.00 -0.26
C LYS A 128 16.42 -3.97 0.71
N ASP A 129 16.29 -2.68 0.41
CA ASP A 129 16.76 -1.58 1.26
C ASP A 129 15.94 -1.43 2.55
N MET A 130 14.69 -1.87 2.55
CA MET A 130 13.86 -1.96 3.76
C MET A 130 14.30 -3.08 4.72
N MET A 131 15.11 -4.06 4.27
CA MET A 131 15.45 -5.21 5.10
C MET A 131 16.36 -4.83 6.27
N PRO A 132 15.98 -5.17 7.53
CA PRO A 132 16.84 -4.95 8.68
C PRO A 132 18.15 -5.72 8.58
N VAL A 133 19.19 -5.22 9.24
CA VAL A 133 20.49 -5.89 9.36
C VAL A 133 20.31 -7.32 9.87
N GLY A 134 20.90 -8.29 9.17
CA GLY A 134 20.84 -9.71 9.52
C GLY A 134 19.74 -10.51 8.82
N ILE A 135 18.93 -9.88 7.96
CA ILE A 135 18.05 -10.59 7.01
C ILE A 135 18.82 -10.79 5.69
N ASP A 136 19.12 -12.05 5.38
CA ASP A 136 19.83 -12.44 4.17
C ASP A 136 18.82 -12.83 3.07
N LEU A 137 18.58 -11.89 2.17
CA LEU A 137 17.75 -12.04 0.97
C LEU A 137 18.41 -11.26 -0.16
N THR A 138 18.56 -11.84 -1.34
CA THR A 138 19.02 -11.13 -2.53
C THR A 138 17.85 -10.42 -3.22
N VAL A 139 18.16 -9.52 -4.17
CA VAL A 139 17.12 -8.93 -5.03
C VAL A 139 16.40 -10.02 -5.84
N ASP A 140 17.15 -11.01 -6.35
CA ASP A 140 16.60 -12.15 -7.09
C ASP A 140 15.61 -12.96 -6.24
N ASP A 141 15.92 -13.21 -4.96
CA ASP A 141 15.00 -13.89 -4.04
C ASP A 141 13.69 -13.10 -3.87
N ILE A 142 13.76 -11.77 -3.83
CA ILE A 142 12.59 -10.89 -3.69
C ILE A 142 11.76 -10.90 -4.97
N VAL A 143 12.40 -10.82 -6.15
CA VAL A 143 11.74 -10.94 -7.45
C VAL A 143 11.04 -12.29 -7.56
N GLU A 144 11.70 -13.40 -7.21
CA GLU A 144 11.08 -14.72 -7.19
C GLU A 144 9.84 -14.75 -6.28
N ILE A 145 9.91 -14.11 -5.11
CA ILE A 145 8.76 -14.02 -4.21
C ILE A 145 7.59 -13.23 -4.86
N PHE A 146 7.86 -12.08 -5.48
CA PHE A 146 6.80 -11.29 -6.14
C PHE A 146 6.14 -12.02 -7.30
N MET A 147 6.90 -12.84 -8.02
CA MET A 147 6.36 -13.67 -9.11
C MET A 147 5.45 -14.80 -8.63
N ASN A 148 5.67 -15.30 -7.41
CA ASN A 148 5.04 -16.53 -6.91
C ASN A 148 4.00 -16.31 -5.80
N PHE A 149 3.90 -15.10 -5.25
CA PHE A 149 3.02 -14.81 -4.12
C PHE A 149 2.30 -13.48 -4.29
N GLU A 150 1.06 -13.42 -3.83
CA GLU A 150 0.27 -12.19 -3.79
C GLU A 150 0.87 -11.17 -2.81
N PHE A 151 0.91 -9.92 -3.26
CA PHE A 151 1.30 -8.78 -2.44
C PHE A 151 0.32 -7.61 -2.64
N LYS A 152 0.28 -6.75 -1.63
CA LYS A 152 -0.45 -5.47 -1.62
C LYS A 152 0.56 -4.36 -1.42
N VAL A 153 0.42 -3.29 -2.19
CA VAL A 153 1.24 -2.09 -2.02
C VAL A 153 0.39 -0.98 -1.41
N LEU A 154 0.88 -0.40 -0.32
CA LEU A 154 0.29 0.75 0.35
C LEU A 154 1.22 1.96 0.14
N LEU A 155 0.76 2.93 -0.65
CA LEU A 155 1.48 4.15 -0.96
C LEU A 155 0.92 5.29 -0.09
N ASP A 156 1.77 5.90 0.75
CA ASP A 156 1.40 7.03 1.62
C ASP A 156 2.12 8.31 1.19
N GLY A 157 1.40 9.44 1.22
CA GLY A 157 1.93 10.76 0.85
C GLY A 157 1.94 11.05 -0.65
N LEU A 158 0.90 10.68 -1.39
CA LEU A 158 0.80 10.98 -2.84
C LEU A 158 0.85 12.49 -3.12
N ASP A 159 0.26 13.29 -2.24
CA ASP A 159 0.28 14.75 -2.26
C ASP A 159 1.64 15.37 -1.90
N GLU A 160 2.58 14.57 -1.39
CA GLU A 160 3.94 14.98 -1.02
C GLU A 160 4.94 14.78 -2.17
N LEU A 161 4.52 14.14 -3.27
CA LEU A 161 5.35 14.01 -4.47
C LEU A 161 5.55 15.37 -5.15
N SER A 162 6.77 15.62 -5.59
CA SER A 162 7.08 16.84 -6.34
C SER A 162 6.33 16.83 -7.69
N MET A 163 5.77 17.99 -8.11
CA MET A 163 5.08 18.09 -9.41
C MET A 163 5.97 17.70 -10.61
N SER A 164 7.30 17.76 -10.47
CA SER A 164 8.24 17.28 -11.49
C SER A 164 8.24 15.77 -11.70
N THR A 165 7.70 15.00 -10.75
CA THR A 165 7.60 13.53 -10.83
C THR A 165 6.29 13.07 -11.48
N ILE A 166 5.29 13.94 -11.59
CA ILE A 166 3.95 13.62 -12.15
C ILE A 166 3.80 14.20 -13.57
N SER A 167 4.79 15.00 -14.02
CA SER A 167 4.72 15.77 -15.26
C SER A 167 5.68 15.24 -16.32
N THR A 168 5.28 14.14 -16.97
CA THR A 168 5.84 13.74 -18.27
C THR A 168 4.80 13.46 -19.34
N HIS A 169 3.49 13.39 -19.04
CA HIS A 169 2.47 13.08 -20.07
C HIS A 169 1.19 13.93 -20.13
N THR A 170 1.04 14.99 -19.34
CA THR A 170 -0.09 15.92 -19.55
C THR A 170 0.28 17.06 -20.51
N SER A 171 0.15 16.78 -21.81
CA SER A 171 0.05 17.83 -22.84
C SER A 171 -1.19 18.70 -22.54
N PRO A 172 -1.12 20.04 -22.64
CA PRO A 172 -2.26 20.90 -22.39
C PRO A 172 -3.18 20.90 -23.62
N GLU A 173 -4.05 19.91 -23.73
CA GLU A 173 -5.15 19.95 -24.70
C GLU A 173 -6.49 20.31 -24.04
N ASN A 174 -7.16 21.24 -24.70
CA ASN A 174 -8.41 21.90 -24.31
C ASN A 174 -9.54 20.92 -23.94
N PRO A 175 -10.51 21.36 -23.11
CA PRO A 175 -11.65 20.54 -22.76
C PRO A 175 -12.66 20.54 -23.92
N THR A 176 -12.60 19.53 -24.79
CA THR A 176 -13.74 19.16 -25.63
C THR A 176 -14.33 17.84 -25.14
N ASN A 177 -15.52 18.01 -24.57
CA ASN A 177 -16.46 17.00 -24.12
C ASN A 177 -16.84 16.04 -25.25
N ASP A 178 -16.43 14.78 -25.17
CA ASP A 178 -17.13 13.66 -25.81
C ASP A 178 -17.10 12.41 -24.93
N LYS A 179 -18.29 11.82 -24.76
CA LYS A 179 -18.67 10.85 -23.73
C LYS A 179 -18.54 9.38 -24.15
N GLU A 180 -17.86 9.07 -25.24
CA GLU A 180 -17.95 7.74 -25.86
C GLU A 180 -16.69 6.87 -25.83
N GLU A 181 -15.55 7.35 -25.31
CA GLU A 181 -14.28 6.60 -25.42
C GLU A 181 -13.82 5.86 -24.14
N ARG A 182 -14.60 5.89 -23.05
CA ARG A 182 -14.17 5.37 -21.73
C ARG A 182 -14.36 3.87 -21.48
N VAL A 183 -14.78 3.08 -22.49
CA VAL A 183 -15.27 1.70 -22.23
C VAL A 183 -14.20 0.61 -22.42
N ASN A 184 -13.00 0.90 -22.91
CA ASN A 184 -12.06 -0.17 -23.35
C ASN A 184 -10.68 -0.25 -22.67
N LEU A 185 -10.44 0.37 -21.51
CA LEU A 185 -9.09 0.38 -20.90
C LEU A 185 -8.94 -0.24 -19.51
N LEU A 186 -9.95 -0.96 -18.99
CA LEU A 186 -9.88 -1.57 -17.66
C LEU A 186 -9.88 -3.10 -17.71
N GLN A 187 -8.97 -3.68 -18.49
CA GLN A 187 -8.57 -5.08 -18.37
C GLN A 187 -7.10 -5.24 -18.79
N GLU A 188 -6.17 -4.71 -17.99
CA GLU A 188 -4.81 -5.23 -18.00
C GLU A 188 -4.62 -6.00 -16.69
N GLU A 189 -4.69 -7.33 -16.79
CA GLU A 189 -4.08 -8.23 -15.82
C GLU A 189 -2.59 -7.90 -15.82
N GLY A 190 -2.11 -7.22 -14.78
CA GLY A 190 -0.71 -6.86 -14.66
C GLY A 190 0.14 -8.12 -14.63
N GLU A 191 0.92 -8.36 -15.69
CA GLU A 191 2.04 -9.30 -15.62
C GLU A 191 2.97 -8.79 -14.51
N ASN A 192 3.34 -9.68 -13.58
CA ASN A 192 4.39 -9.38 -12.61
C ASN A 192 5.68 -9.11 -13.41
N ASP A 193 6.10 -7.86 -13.48
CA ASP A 193 7.34 -7.43 -14.13
C ASP A 193 8.47 -7.39 -13.08
N ALA A 194 9.61 -8.00 -13.41
CA ALA A 194 10.79 -7.98 -12.56
C ALA A 194 11.37 -6.56 -12.40
N ASN A 195 11.03 -5.65 -13.32
CA ASN A 195 11.47 -4.26 -13.34
C ASN A 195 10.38 -3.28 -12.87
N LEU A 196 9.36 -3.76 -12.16
CA LEU A 196 8.28 -2.92 -11.62
C LEU A 196 8.87 -1.80 -10.74
N THR A 197 8.79 -0.55 -11.18
CA THR A 197 9.23 0.62 -10.41
C THR A 197 8.10 1.20 -9.57
N VAL A 198 8.44 2.09 -8.63
CA VAL A 198 7.44 2.85 -7.86
C VAL A 198 6.61 3.76 -8.79
N GLU A 199 7.22 4.33 -9.83
CA GLU A 199 6.53 5.14 -10.84
C GLU A 199 5.51 4.32 -11.64
N ASN A 200 5.84 3.08 -12.04
CA ASN A 200 4.88 2.19 -12.70
C ASN A 200 3.62 1.92 -11.85
N LEU A 201 3.76 1.92 -10.52
CA LEU A 201 2.63 1.79 -9.60
C LEU A 201 1.74 3.05 -9.54
N LEU A 202 2.29 4.20 -9.95
CA LEU A 202 1.61 5.49 -10.01
C LEU A 202 1.01 5.77 -11.40
N GLU A 203 1.68 5.33 -12.47
CA GLU A 203 1.36 5.62 -13.87
C GLU A 203 0.52 4.53 -14.57
N ILE A 204 -0.74 4.34 -14.18
CA ILE A 204 -1.70 3.64 -15.04
C ILE A 204 -3.05 4.35 -14.88
N GLN A 205 -3.30 5.30 -15.78
CA GLN A 205 -4.58 6.01 -16.01
C GLN A 205 -5.25 5.47 -17.27
#